data_AF-A0A2G5EIX5-F1
#
_entry.id   AF-A0A2G5EIX5-F1
#
_cell.length_a   1.000
_cell.length_b   1.000
_cell.length_c   1.000
_cell.angle_alpha   90.00
_cell.angle_beta   90.00
_cell.angle_gamma   90.00
#
_symmetry.space_group_name_H-M   'P 1'
#
loop_
_entity.id
_entity.type
_entity.pdbx_description
1 polymer ?
#
loop_
_entity_poly.entity_id
_entity_poly.type
_entity_poly.pdbx_seq_one_letter_code
_entity_poly.pdbx_strand_id
1 'polypeptide(L)'
;ENLILVVEQVEVEVVVVVEVFHLSLSSLFPILNQLQIISVQIILFPKVEKKPQILFIKKFTKMAWPDPKQFVEEAWGVGKLRHRRLANLIGYCCDGDERLLVAEYMPNDTLAKHLFHWENQTIEWAMRLRVSLYIAEALDYCSTEGRLLYHDLNAYRVLFDEDGDPRLSCFGLMKNSRDGKSYSTNLAYTPPEYLRNGRVTPESVIFSFGTVLLDLLSGKHIPPSHALDMIQGKNILLLMDSHLEGNFSTEEATMVVELASQCLQYEPRERPNLKKLVSTLAPLQNKPDVPSYVMLGIPKPEEAPPTPQRPLSPMGEACQRMDLTAIHQILVMTHYRDDEGTNELSFQEWTQQMRDMLEARKRGDFAFRDKDFKTAIDCYSQFIDVGTMVSPTVYARRSLCNLLCDQPDAALRDAMQAQCVYADWPTAFYMQAVALAKLEMHKDAADMLNEAAGLEEKRGNLDLTTTFWSLCK
;
A
#
# COMPACT_ATOMS: atom_id res chain seq x y z
N GLU A 1 -6.69 3.57 -12.98
CA GLU A 1 -6.02 2.43 -13.62
C GLU A 1 -5.39 1.48 -12.59
N ASN A 2 -4.64 1.95 -11.58
CA ASN A 2 -3.97 1.05 -10.63
C ASN A 2 -4.49 1.15 -9.18
N LEU A 3 -5.62 0.50 -8.85
CA LEU A 3 -6.09 0.32 -7.47
C LEU A 3 -6.99 -0.93 -7.36
N ILE A 4 -6.79 -1.77 -6.34
CA ILE A 4 -7.58 -2.99 -6.07
C ILE A 4 -8.11 -2.88 -4.63
N LEU A 5 -9.38 -3.21 -4.38
CA LEU A 5 -10.06 -3.05 -3.08
C LEU A 5 -10.87 -4.31 -2.70
N VAL A 6 -11.05 -4.63 -1.40
CA VAL A 6 -11.75 -5.85 -0.91
C VAL A 6 -12.67 -5.61 0.32
N VAL A 7 -13.89 -6.21 0.37
CA VAL A 7 -14.94 -6.13 1.46
C VAL A 7 -14.88 -7.46 2.20
N GLU A 8 -15.00 -7.44 3.52
CA GLU A 8 -15.77 -8.49 4.20
C GLU A 8 -16.57 -7.88 5.37
N GLN A 9 -17.78 -8.41 5.63
CA GLN A 9 -18.67 -7.89 6.67
C GLN A 9 -18.63 -8.78 7.91
N VAL A 10 -17.98 -8.30 8.97
CA VAL A 10 -18.05 -8.87 10.32
C VAL A 10 -18.48 -7.76 11.28
N GLU A 11 -19.23 -8.13 12.33
CA GLU A 11 -19.62 -7.18 13.37
C GLU A 11 -18.38 -6.64 14.12
N VAL A 12 -18.33 -5.33 14.33
CA VAL A 12 -17.17 -4.53 14.81
C VAL A 12 -16.12 -4.24 13.72
N GLU A 13 -16.15 -3.00 13.23
CA GLU A 13 -15.27 -2.39 12.20
C GLU A 13 -15.34 -3.00 10.79
N VAL A 14 -15.96 -2.26 9.86
CA VAL A 14 -16.26 -2.72 8.48
C VAL A 14 -15.07 -2.50 7.53
N VAL A 15 -14.73 -3.53 6.75
CA VAL A 15 -13.76 -3.51 5.62
C VAL A 15 -14.54 -3.58 4.31
N VAL A 16 -14.20 -2.81 3.24
CA VAL A 16 -15.06 -2.62 2.05
C VAL A 16 -14.34 -2.60 0.67
N VAL A 17 -14.65 -3.54 -0.26
CA VAL A 17 -14.42 -3.47 -1.72
C VAL A 17 -15.27 -2.30 -2.16
N VAL A 18 -14.72 -1.45 -3.00
CA VAL A 18 -15.45 -1.11 -4.22
C VAL A 18 -14.41 -1.00 -5.34
N GLU A 19 -14.54 -1.80 -6.41
CA GLU A 19 -13.82 -1.48 -7.65
C GLU A 19 -14.45 -0.24 -8.27
N VAL A 20 -13.67 0.81 -8.51
CA VAL A 20 -14.11 1.95 -9.34
C VAL A 20 -12.95 2.46 -10.18
N PHE A 21 -13.14 2.47 -11.50
CA PHE A 21 -12.40 3.33 -12.41
C PHE A 21 -13.33 4.31 -13.12
N HIS A 22 -12.80 5.48 -13.46
CA HIS A 22 -13.54 6.54 -14.13
C HIS A 22 -13.73 6.20 -15.61
N LEU A 23 -14.97 5.89 -16.03
CA LEU A 23 -15.68 6.46 -17.20
C LEU A 23 -17.04 5.76 -17.40
N SER A 24 -18.09 6.55 -17.67
CA SER A 24 -19.50 6.13 -17.85
C SER A 24 -20.17 5.32 -16.71
N LEU A 25 -20.94 6.03 -15.87
CA LEU A 25 -21.74 5.49 -14.75
C LEU A 25 -22.97 4.64 -15.15
N SER A 26 -22.94 3.95 -16.30
CA SER A 26 -24.08 3.18 -16.84
C SER A 26 -24.10 1.70 -16.42
N SER A 27 -22.97 1.10 -16.10
CA SER A 27 -22.82 -0.35 -15.89
C SER A 27 -22.75 -0.81 -14.42
N LEU A 28 -22.54 0.09 -13.47
CA LEU A 28 -22.42 -0.22 -12.02
C LEU A 28 -23.76 -0.25 -11.25
N PHE A 29 -24.88 0.00 -11.94
CA PHE A 29 -26.22 0.16 -11.36
C PHE A 29 -26.69 -0.98 -10.40
N PRO A 30 -26.37 -2.28 -10.62
CA PRO A 30 -26.86 -3.35 -9.75
C PRO A 30 -26.18 -3.43 -8.37
N ILE A 31 -24.88 -3.10 -8.28
CA ILE A 31 -24.05 -3.33 -7.08
C ILE A 31 -24.20 -2.19 -6.07
N LEU A 32 -24.23 -0.95 -6.58
CA LEU A 32 -24.42 0.27 -5.81
C LEU A 32 -25.77 0.30 -5.04
N ASN A 33 -26.75 -0.48 -5.52
CA ASN A 33 -28.09 -0.58 -4.95
C ASN A 33 -28.14 -1.32 -3.59
N GLN A 34 -27.11 -2.11 -3.23
CA GLN A 34 -27.03 -2.76 -1.92
C GLN A 34 -26.49 -1.85 -0.80
N LEU A 35 -25.80 -0.75 -1.15
CA LEU A 35 -25.24 0.22 -0.20
C LEU A 35 -25.91 1.61 -0.25
N GLN A 36 -26.84 1.84 -1.19
CA GLN A 36 -27.46 3.14 -1.49
C GLN A 36 -26.48 4.27 -1.88
N ILE A 37 -25.25 3.94 -2.30
CA ILE A 37 -24.22 4.92 -2.72
C ILE A 37 -24.21 4.99 -4.24
N ILE A 38 -24.74 6.07 -4.84
CA ILE A 38 -24.91 6.16 -6.31
C ILE A 38 -23.60 6.56 -7.04
N SER A 39 -22.76 7.35 -6.38
CA SER A 39 -21.40 7.73 -6.81
C SER A 39 -20.72 8.46 -5.65
N VAL A 40 -19.39 8.36 -5.52
CA VAL A 40 -18.62 9.13 -4.53
C VAL A 40 -17.28 9.61 -5.11
N GLN A 41 -16.96 10.88 -4.92
CA GLN A 41 -15.68 11.45 -5.32
C GLN A 41 -14.64 11.35 -4.19
N ILE A 42 -13.63 10.49 -4.36
CA ILE A 42 -12.50 10.38 -3.45
C ILE A 42 -11.43 11.42 -3.81
N ILE A 43 -11.02 12.22 -2.82
CA ILE A 43 -9.96 13.21 -2.90
C ILE A 43 -8.71 12.62 -2.25
N LEU A 44 -7.65 12.42 -3.05
CA LEU A 44 -6.35 11.91 -2.62
C LEU A 44 -5.38 13.05 -2.28
N PHE A 45 -4.48 12.83 -1.33
CA PHE A 45 -3.46 13.82 -0.96
C PHE A 45 -2.26 13.84 -1.93
N PRO A 46 -1.52 14.96 -2.09
CA PRO A 46 -0.54 15.15 -3.19
C PRO A 46 0.75 14.31 -3.16
N LYS A 47 0.89 13.34 -2.25
CA LYS A 47 2.12 12.55 -2.02
C LYS A 47 1.91 11.03 -2.16
N VAL A 48 0.88 10.60 -2.88
CA VAL A 48 0.57 9.17 -3.08
C VAL A 48 1.36 8.63 -4.30
N GLU A 49 2.14 7.57 -4.11
CA GLU A 49 2.83 6.88 -5.21
C GLU A 49 1.82 6.19 -6.14
N LYS A 50 2.09 6.17 -7.45
CA LYS A 50 1.21 5.58 -8.47
C LYS A 50 1.37 4.05 -8.63
N LYS A 51 1.45 3.33 -7.52
CA LYS A 51 1.49 1.85 -7.51
C LYS A 51 0.10 1.28 -7.20
N PRO A 52 -0.27 0.10 -7.73
CA PRO A 52 -1.47 -0.60 -7.28
C PRO A 52 -1.31 -0.94 -5.80
N GLN A 53 -2.21 -0.42 -4.97
CA GLN A 53 -2.20 -0.62 -3.52
C GLN A 53 -3.62 -0.86 -3.02
N ILE A 54 -3.78 -1.79 -2.06
CA ILE A 54 -5.03 -1.98 -1.33
C ILE A 54 -5.17 -0.83 -0.33
N LEU A 55 -6.35 -0.20 -0.26
CA LEU A 55 -6.63 0.88 0.68
C LEU A 55 -7.70 0.46 1.69
N PHE A 56 -7.62 1.00 2.90
CA PHE A 56 -8.67 0.86 3.91
C PHE A 56 -9.65 2.04 3.84
N ILE A 57 -10.95 1.77 3.77
CA ILE A 57 -11.99 2.81 3.70
C ILE A 57 -12.89 2.77 4.94
N LYS A 58 -12.84 3.82 5.77
CA LYS A 58 -13.73 4.00 6.93
C LYS A 58 -14.92 4.88 6.57
N LYS A 59 -16.12 4.31 6.48
CA LYS A 59 -17.39 5.07 6.36
C LYS A 59 -17.88 5.53 7.74
N PHE A 60 -18.17 6.81 7.87
CA PHE A 60 -18.88 7.39 9.01
C PHE A 60 -20.34 7.64 8.65
N THR A 61 -21.23 7.56 9.65
CA THR A 61 -22.62 8.00 9.46
C THR A 61 -22.68 9.52 9.37
N LYS A 62 -23.64 10.06 8.60
CA LYS A 62 -23.97 11.50 8.59
C LYS A 62 -24.18 12.06 10.00
N MET A 63 -24.68 11.25 10.92
CA MET A 63 -24.89 11.65 12.32
C MET A 63 -23.60 11.83 13.12
N ALA A 64 -22.48 11.22 12.74
CA ALA A 64 -21.17 11.48 13.36
C ALA A 64 -20.46 12.71 12.78
N TRP A 65 -20.75 13.05 11.51
CA TRP A 65 -20.16 14.19 10.81
C TRP A 65 -21.20 15.04 10.05
N PRO A 66 -22.16 15.67 10.78
CA PRO A 66 -23.19 16.52 10.19
C PRO A 66 -22.62 17.70 9.40
N ASP A 67 -21.55 18.36 9.86
CA ASP A 67 -20.89 19.45 9.12
C ASP A 67 -19.89 18.87 8.09
N PRO A 68 -20.14 19.02 6.77
CA PRO A 68 -19.20 18.59 5.74
C PRO A 68 -17.88 19.37 5.78
N LYS A 69 -17.92 20.67 6.08
CA LYS A 69 -16.72 21.52 6.08
C LYS A 69 -15.78 21.13 7.22
N GLN A 70 -16.32 20.92 8.42
CA GLN A 70 -15.54 20.46 9.56
C GLN A 70 -14.91 19.08 9.32
N PHE A 71 -15.62 18.16 8.65
CA PHE A 71 -15.06 16.87 8.24
C PHE A 71 -13.89 17.04 7.27
N VAL A 72 -14.05 17.88 6.25
CA VAL A 72 -13.00 18.18 5.26
C VAL A 72 -11.78 18.84 5.91
N GLU A 73 -11.99 19.85 6.76
CA GLU A 73 -10.90 20.54 7.46
C GLU A 73 -10.11 19.58 8.37
N GLU A 74 -10.80 18.71 9.10
CA GLU A 74 -10.16 17.74 9.97
C GLU A 74 -9.44 16.63 9.18
N ALA A 75 -10.08 16.06 8.16
CA ALA A 75 -9.48 15.07 7.27
C ALA A 75 -8.25 15.64 6.56
N TRP A 76 -8.32 16.87 6.07
CA TRP A 76 -7.19 17.57 5.47
C TRP A 76 -6.06 17.81 6.48
N GLY A 77 -6.41 18.16 7.71
CA GLY A 77 -5.45 18.35 8.80
C GLY A 77 -4.77 17.05 9.25
N VAL A 78 -5.45 15.91 9.22
CA VAL A 78 -4.84 14.58 9.49
C VAL A 78 -4.02 14.12 8.28
N GLY A 79 -4.51 14.36 7.06
CA GLY A 79 -3.86 13.97 5.80
C GLY A 79 -2.51 14.65 5.51
N LYS A 80 -2.15 15.70 6.26
CA LYS A 80 -0.81 16.31 6.24
C LYS A 80 0.25 15.48 6.95
N LEU A 81 -0.14 14.68 7.94
CA LEU A 81 0.77 13.84 8.71
C LEU A 81 1.33 12.71 7.84
N ARG A 82 2.64 12.49 7.90
CA ARG A 82 3.33 11.40 7.19
C ARG A 82 4.42 10.83 8.07
N HIS A 83 4.21 9.63 8.59
CA HIS A 83 5.18 8.96 9.45
C HIS A 83 5.13 7.44 9.29
N ARG A 84 6.30 6.78 9.35
CA ARG A 84 6.43 5.31 9.21
C ARG A 84 5.71 4.52 10.32
N ARG A 85 5.40 5.15 11.46
CA ARG A 85 4.66 4.54 12.58
C ARG A 85 3.16 4.86 12.58
N LEU A 86 2.66 5.49 11.51
CA LEU A 86 1.22 5.72 11.30
C LEU A 86 0.75 4.90 10.11
N ALA A 87 -0.46 4.32 10.19
CA ALA A 87 -1.20 3.94 8.99
C ALA A 87 -1.80 5.23 8.43
N ASN A 88 -1.15 5.78 7.40
CA ASN A 88 -1.33 7.17 6.98
C ASN A 88 -2.68 7.39 6.27
N LEU A 89 -3.29 8.55 6.48
CA LEU A 89 -4.49 8.96 5.75
C LEU A 89 -4.13 9.38 4.32
N ILE A 90 -4.59 8.62 3.33
CA ILE A 90 -4.33 8.76 1.90
C ILE A 90 -5.34 9.69 1.21
N GLY A 91 -6.59 9.75 1.71
CA GLY A 91 -7.62 10.60 1.15
C GLY A 91 -8.93 10.61 1.95
N TYR A 92 -9.95 11.24 1.40
CA TYR A 92 -11.30 11.27 1.96
C TYR A 92 -12.36 11.43 0.87
N CYS A 93 -13.62 11.12 1.18
CA CYS A 93 -14.78 11.54 0.40
C CYS A 93 -15.76 12.31 1.30
N CYS A 94 -16.24 13.44 0.82
CA CYS A 94 -17.26 14.24 1.48
C CYS A 94 -18.26 14.75 0.42
N ASP A 95 -19.16 13.86 0.01
CA ASP A 95 -20.15 14.12 -1.04
C ASP A 95 -21.54 13.81 -0.48
N GLY A 96 -22.49 14.75 -0.62
CA GLY A 96 -23.81 14.70 0.01
C GLY A 96 -23.76 14.28 1.49
N ASP A 97 -24.30 13.09 1.76
CA ASP A 97 -24.39 12.48 3.10
C ASP A 97 -23.22 11.53 3.42
N GLU A 98 -22.35 11.26 2.45
CA GLU A 98 -21.20 10.34 2.58
C GLU A 98 -20.00 11.01 3.25
N ARG A 99 -19.38 10.27 4.17
CA ARG A 99 -18.23 10.71 4.97
C ARG A 99 -17.25 9.55 5.05
N LEU A 100 -16.33 9.47 4.09
CA LEU A 100 -15.37 8.37 3.98
C LEU A 100 -13.96 8.89 4.27
N LEU A 101 -13.17 8.12 5.00
CA LEU A 101 -11.73 8.31 5.12
C LEU A 101 -11.01 7.14 4.46
N VAL A 102 -9.95 7.43 3.71
CA VAL A 102 -9.17 6.44 2.97
C VAL A 102 -7.75 6.44 3.52
N ALA A 103 -7.25 5.29 3.98
CA ALA A 103 -5.94 5.14 4.61
C ALA A 103 -5.16 3.94 4.02
N GLU A 104 -3.88 3.85 4.35
CA GLU A 104 -3.05 2.67 4.07
C GLU A 104 -3.72 1.39 4.63
N TYR A 105 -3.81 0.33 3.82
CA TYR A 105 -4.25 -0.98 4.30
C TYR A 105 -3.11 -1.71 5.03
N MET A 106 -3.45 -2.34 6.15
CA MET A 106 -2.51 -3.05 7.03
C MET A 106 -2.88 -4.53 7.00
N PRO A 107 -2.14 -5.39 6.26
CA PRO A 107 -2.55 -6.77 6.00
C PRO A 107 -2.41 -7.71 7.20
N ASN A 108 -1.50 -7.39 8.14
CA ASN A 108 -1.11 -8.29 9.22
C ASN A 108 -1.87 -8.04 10.53
N ASP A 109 -3.15 -7.64 10.42
CA ASP A 109 -4.12 -7.55 11.51
C ASP A 109 -3.79 -6.54 12.65
N THR A 110 -4.58 -6.58 13.74
CA THR A 110 -4.45 -5.67 14.91
C THR A 110 -3.65 -6.28 16.05
N LEU A 111 -3.04 -5.44 16.89
CA LEU A 111 -2.42 -5.86 18.15
C LEU A 111 -3.41 -6.62 19.06
N ALA A 112 -4.69 -6.25 19.06
CA ALA A 112 -5.71 -6.98 19.80
C ALA A 112 -5.84 -8.45 19.35
N LYS A 113 -5.81 -8.73 18.04
CA LYS A 113 -5.77 -10.11 17.53
C LYS A 113 -4.48 -10.84 17.97
N HIS A 114 -3.33 -10.19 17.81
CA HIS A 114 -2.00 -10.75 18.15
C HIS A 114 -1.72 -10.95 19.65
N LEU A 115 -2.45 -10.28 20.54
CA LEU A 115 -2.34 -10.45 22.00
C LEU A 115 -3.45 -11.34 22.57
N PHE A 116 -4.72 -11.11 22.23
CA PHE A 116 -5.85 -11.67 22.97
C PHE A 116 -6.34 -13.01 22.41
N HIS A 117 -5.96 -13.37 21.17
CA HIS A 117 -6.40 -14.60 20.50
C HIS A 117 -5.22 -15.59 20.40
N TRP A 118 -5.07 -16.41 21.44
CA TRP A 118 -3.96 -17.34 21.67
C TRP A 118 -3.81 -18.46 20.62
N GLU A 119 -4.85 -18.75 19.84
CA GLU A 119 -4.88 -19.85 18.85
C GLU A 119 -3.85 -19.68 17.71
N ASN A 120 -3.38 -18.45 17.46
CA ASN A 120 -2.49 -18.10 16.34
C ASN A 120 -1.05 -17.74 16.76
N GLN A 121 -0.58 -18.23 17.93
CA GLN A 121 0.72 -17.90 18.54
C GLN A 121 0.81 -16.44 19.05
N THR A 122 0.97 -16.26 20.37
CA THR A 122 1.08 -14.92 20.97
C THR A 122 2.42 -14.26 20.62
N ILE A 123 2.42 -12.96 20.32
CA ILE A 123 3.65 -12.23 19.96
C ILE A 123 4.69 -12.22 21.09
N GLU A 124 5.96 -12.40 20.69
CA GLU A 124 7.09 -12.48 21.63
C GLU A 124 7.40 -11.14 22.32
N TRP A 125 8.06 -11.19 23.47
CA TRP A 125 8.36 -10.03 24.31
C TRP A 125 9.08 -8.89 23.55
N ALA A 126 10.06 -9.22 22.71
CA ALA A 126 10.78 -8.24 21.88
C ALA A 126 9.83 -7.45 20.96
N MET A 127 8.82 -8.13 20.38
CA MET A 127 7.80 -7.49 19.55
C MET A 127 6.89 -6.58 20.38
N ARG A 128 6.56 -6.96 21.61
CA ARG A 128 5.77 -6.12 22.53
C ARG A 128 6.50 -4.84 22.92
N LEU A 129 7.82 -4.91 23.13
CA LEU A 129 8.66 -3.74 23.34
C LEU A 129 8.76 -2.85 22.09
N ARG A 130 8.83 -3.45 20.89
CA ARG A 130 8.80 -2.70 19.62
C ARG A 130 7.49 -1.95 19.43
N VAL A 131 6.37 -2.61 19.66
CA VAL A 131 5.02 -2.03 19.62
C VAL A 131 4.92 -0.81 20.54
N SER A 132 5.34 -0.92 21.81
CA SER A 132 5.24 0.20 22.76
C SER A 132 6.07 1.41 22.32
N LEU A 133 7.31 1.20 21.85
CA LEU A 133 8.16 2.27 21.34
C LEU A 133 7.56 2.94 20.10
N TYR A 134 7.13 2.16 19.09
CA TYR A 134 6.66 2.71 17.83
C TYR A 134 5.35 3.51 17.97
N ILE A 135 4.46 3.10 18.89
CA ILE A 135 3.27 3.89 19.25
C ILE A 135 3.69 5.19 19.95
N ALA A 136 4.68 5.15 20.86
CA ALA A 136 5.18 6.36 21.51
C ALA A 136 5.82 7.33 20.49
N GLU A 137 6.61 6.82 19.53
CA GLU A 137 7.15 7.60 18.40
C GLU A 137 6.02 8.23 17.56
N ALA A 138 4.98 7.46 17.23
CA ALA A 138 3.83 7.94 16.45
C ALA A 138 3.07 9.07 17.16
N LEU A 139 2.86 8.94 18.47
CA LEU A 139 2.19 9.94 19.28
C LEU A 139 3.04 11.21 19.47
N ASP A 140 4.35 11.07 19.74
CA ASP A 140 5.25 12.23 19.86
C ASP A 140 5.31 13.00 18.55
N TYR A 141 5.44 12.31 17.40
CA TYR A 141 5.37 12.91 16.07
C TYR A 141 4.05 13.70 15.88
N CYS A 142 2.89 13.07 16.09
CA CYS A 142 1.59 13.74 16.00
C CYS A 142 1.51 14.99 16.89
N SER A 143 2.05 14.90 18.13
CA SER A 143 2.10 16.03 19.05
C SER A 143 3.01 17.16 18.54
N THR A 144 4.16 16.86 17.93
CA THR A 144 5.04 17.88 17.34
C THR A 144 4.42 18.58 16.13
N GLU A 145 3.60 17.88 15.35
CA GLU A 145 2.81 18.42 14.23
C GLU A 145 1.52 19.12 14.69
N GLY A 146 1.35 19.37 16.00
CA GLY A 146 0.21 20.10 16.56
C GLY A 146 -1.07 19.27 16.75
N ARG A 147 -1.03 17.95 16.56
CA ARG A 147 -2.12 17.00 16.83
C ARG A 147 -1.87 16.23 18.12
N LEU A 148 -1.98 16.95 19.25
CA LEU A 148 -1.73 16.43 20.60
C LEU A 148 -2.80 15.44 21.13
N LEU A 149 -3.93 15.31 20.45
CA LEU A 149 -5.05 14.49 20.89
C LEU A 149 -5.19 13.26 19.99
N TYR A 150 -5.18 12.09 20.62
CA TYR A 150 -5.58 10.84 20.01
C TYR A 150 -6.77 10.27 20.79
N HIS A 151 -7.85 9.96 20.08
CA HIS A 151 -9.09 9.47 20.64
C HIS A 151 -9.15 7.94 20.63
N ASP A 152 -9.60 7.34 21.74
CA ASP A 152 -9.83 5.90 21.85
C ASP A 152 -8.59 5.05 21.52
N LEU A 153 -7.42 5.42 22.07
CA LEU A 153 -6.19 4.62 21.96
C LEU A 153 -6.34 3.31 22.74
N ASN A 154 -6.16 2.19 22.06
CA ASN A 154 -6.23 0.83 22.60
C ASN A 154 -5.58 -0.16 21.61
N ALA A 155 -5.47 -1.44 21.97
CA ALA A 155 -4.87 -2.47 21.10
C ALA A 155 -5.56 -2.67 19.74
N TYR A 156 -6.83 -2.29 19.56
CA TYR A 156 -7.52 -2.35 18.26
C TYR A 156 -7.11 -1.21 17.32
N ARG A 157 -6.46 -0.15 17.82
CA ARG A 157 -5.94 0.97 17.02
C ARG A 157 -4.53 0.76 16.49
N VAL A 158 -3.87 -0.31 16.91
CA VAL A 158 -2.51 -0.66 16.50
C VAL A 158 -2.62 -1.80 15.49
N LEU A 159 -2.03 -1.59 14.32
CA LEU A 159 -2.10 -2.46 13.16
C LEU A 159 -0.68 -2.86 12.73
N PHE A 160 -0.54 -3.89 11.90
CA PHE A 160 0.76 -4.29 11.35
C PHE A 160 0.77 -4.19 9.81
N ASP A 161 1.79 -3.54 9.28
CA ASP A 161 2.00 -3.41 7.83
C ASP A 161 2.52 -4.71 7.20
N GLU A 162 2.83 -4.68 5.90
CA GLU A 162 3.30 -5.83 5.11
C GLU A 162 4.61 -6.45 5.63
N ASP A 163 5.51 -5.64 6.20
CA ASP A 163 6.77 -6.08 6.84
C ASP A 163 6.56 -6.48 8.32
N GLY A 164 5.31 -6.48 8.78
CA GLY A 164 4.93 -6.77 10.16
C GLY A 164 5.21 -5.62 11.14
N ASP A 165 5.58 -4.43 10.67
CA ASP A 165 5.97 -3.31 11.52
C ASP A 165 4.72 -2.62 12.14
N PRO A 166 4.69 -2.36 13.46
CA PRO A 166 3.51 -1.81 14.11
C PRO A 166 3.28 -0.34 13.73
N ARG A 167 2.04 -0.04 13.31
CA ARG A 167 1.57 1.27 12.93
C ARG A 167 0.31 1.66 13.71
N LEU A 168 0.27 2.89 14.21
CA LEU A 168 -0.90 3.47 14.85
C LEU A 168 -1.88 4.00 13.78
N SER A 169 -3.15 3.63 13.88
CA SER A 169 -4.19 4.07 12.94
C SER A 169 -4.37 5.59 12.95
N CYS A 170 -4.47 6.24 11.78
CA CYS A 170 -4.77 7.67 11.73
C CYS A 170 -6.19 8.03 12.24
N PHE A 171 -7.11 7.07 12.39
CA PHE A 171 -8.52 7.37 12.67
C PHE A 171 -8.79 7.93 14.07
N GLY A 172 -7.95 7.64 15.06
CA GLY A 172 -8.08 8.27 16.38
C GLY A 172 -7.70 9.75 16.39
N LEU A 173 -7.06 10.26 15.33
CA LEU A 173 -6.72 11.68 15.19
C LEU A 173 -7.88 12.54 14.65
N MET A 174 -9.01 11.93 14.30
CA MET A 174 -10.20 12.61 13.76
C MET A 174 -11.14 13.07 14.87
N LYS A 175 -11.13 14.36 15.19
CA LYS A 175 -11.98 14.95 16.23
C LYS A 175 -13.46 15.02 15.82
N ASN A 176 -14.27 14.05 16.25
CA ASN A 176 -15.71 13.98 15.96
C ASN A 176 -16.45 15.31 16.24
N SER A 177 -17.16 15.80 15.23
CA SER A 177 -17.87 17.08 15.22
C SER A 177 -18.95 17.26 16.29
N ARG A 178 -19.70 16.21 16.66
CA ARG A 178 -21.02 16.40 17.28
C ARG A 178 -20.99 16.62 18.79
N ASP A 179 -20.20 15.82 19.50
CA ASP A 179 -20.24 15.78 20.97
C ASP A 179 -18.86 15.99 21.64
N GLY A 180 -17.76 15.95 20.89
CA GLY A 180 -16.39 15.88 21.44
C GLY A 180 -16.08 14.57 22.21
N LYS A 181 -17.11 13.80 22.55
CA LYS A 181 -17.02 12.44 23.07
C LYS A 181 -16.52 11.51 21.98
N SER A 182 -15.39 10.87 22.24
CA SER A 182 -14.66 10.12 21.23
C SER A 182 -14.18 8.75 21.71
N TYR A 183 -14.40 8.39 22.99
CA TYR A 183 -14.26 7.02 23.47
C TYR A 183 -15.48 6.20 23.04
N SER A 184 -15.27 5.28 22.10
CA SER A 184 -16.23 4.23 21.71
C SER A 184 -16.21 3.02 22.65
N THR A 185 -15.21 2.93 23.51
CA THR A 185 -14.91 1.75 24.34
C THR A 185 -15.61 1.74 25.70
N ASN A 186 -15.55 0.57 26.33
CA ASN A 186 -16.03 0.31 27.68
C ASN A 186 -15.48 1.33 28.69
N LEU A 187 -16.38 1.94 29.48
CA LEU A 187 -16.06 2.98 30.47
C LEU A 187 -15.00 2.55 31.50
N ALA A 188 -14.81 1.25 31.70
CA ALA A 188 -13.78 0.68 32.57
C ALA A 188 -12.33 1.01 32.17
N TYR A 189 -12.09 1.43 30.91
CA TYR A 189 -10.76 1.79 30.38
C TYR A 189 -10.59 3.30 30.18
N THR A 190 -11.64 4.08 30.46
CA THR A 190 -11.69 5.51 30.12
C THR A 190 -10.94 6.35 31.16
N PRO A 191 -10.14 7.36 30.76
CA PRO A 191 -9.41 8.22 31.68
C PRO A 191 -10.35 8.91 32.72
N PRO A 192 -9.97 8.99 34.01
CA PRO A 192 -10.83 9.50 35.07
C PRO A 192 -11.35 10.93 34.81
N GLU A 193 -10.52 11.79 34.23
CA GLU A 193 -10.90 13.16 33.90
C GLU A 193 -11.95 13.23 32.78
N TYR A 194 -11.90 12.32 31.80
CA TYR A 194 -12.89 12.24 30.73
C TYR A 194 -14.24 11.77 31.26
N LEU A 195 -14.27 10.80 32.19
CA LEU A 195 -15.51 10.40 32.86
C LEU A 195 -16.20 11.57 33.58
N ARG A 196 -15.41 12.53 34.09
CA ARG A 196 -15.90 13.73 34.79
C ARG A 196 -16.34 14.86 33.84
N ASN A 197 -15.65 15.09 32.72
CA ASN A 197 -15.84 16.30 31.90
C ASN A 197 -16.20 16.04 30.42
N GLY A 198 -16.15 14.79 29.95
CA GLY A 198 -16.42 14.38 28.57
C GLY A 198 -15.41 14.83 27.51
N ARG A 199 -14.20 15.25 27.91
CA ARG A 199 -13.18 15.84 27.02
C ARG A 199 -11.85 15.08 27.10
N VAL A 200 -11.28 14.78 25.94
CA VAL A 200 -9.93 14.19 25.83
C VAL A 200 -8.90 15.32 25.98
N THR A 201 -7.89 15.11 26.82
CA THR A 201 -6.72 15.99 26.97
C THR A 201 -5.44 15.25 26.52
N PRO A 202 -4.28 15.92 26.36
CA PRO A 202 -3.02 15.23 26.08
C PRO A 202 -2.68 14.17 27.15
N GLU A 203 -2.97 14.46 28.41
CA GLU A 203 -2.77 13.54 29.54
C GLU A 203 -3.72 12.34 29.49
N SER A 204 -4.91 12.49 28.90
CA SER A 204 -5.82 11.36 28.61
C SER A 204 -5.20 10.38 27.61
N VAL A 205 -4.44 10.89 26.62
CA VAL A 205 -3.71 10.04 25.66
C VAL A 205 -2.62 9.22 26.37
N ILE A 206 -1.91 9.83 27.33
CA ILE A 206 -0.90 9.14 28.16
C ILE A 206 -1.56 8.03 29.00
N PHE A 207 -2.74 8.27 29.57
CA PHE A 207 -3.47 7.26 30.33
C PHE A 207 -3.83 6.05 29.46
N SER A 208 -4.37 6.27 28.25
CA SER A 208 -4.66 5.21 27.30
C SER A 208 -3.40 4.53 26.73
N PHE A 209 -2.26 5.22 26.66
CA PHE A 209 -0.99 4.55 26.39
C PHE A 209 -0.63 3.58 27.54
N GLY A 210 -0.89 3.99 28.79
CA GLY A 210 -0.79 3.12 29.97
C GLY A 210 -1.66 1.86 29.88
N THR A 211 -2.87 1.95 29.33
CA THR A 211 -3.72 0.76 29.12
C THR A 211 -3.14 -0.17 28.05
N VAL A 212 -2.56 0.37 26.97
CA VAL A 212 -1.85 -0.43 25.96
C VAL A 212 -0.62 -1.12 26.55
N LEU A 213 0.11 -0.49 27.49
CA LEU A 213 1.19 -1.16 28.22
C LEU A 213 0.68 -2.33 29.07
N LEU A 214 -0.50 -2.22 29.70
CA LEU A 214 -1.12 -3.35 30.42
C LEU A 214 -1.52 -4.50 29.48
N ASP A 215 -2.10 -4.17 28.32
CA ASP A 215 -2.46 -5.15 27.29
C ASP A 215 -1.21 -5.93 26.86
N LEU A 216 -0.09 -5.22 26.61
CA LEU A 216 1.21 -5.80 26.22
C LEU A 216 1.83 -6.67 27.33
N LEU A 217 1.83 -6.20 28.59
CA LEU A 217 2.35 -6.96 29.72
C LEU A 217 1.58 -8.26 29.95
N SER A 218 0.24 -8.21 29.88
CA SER A 218 -0.62 -9.30 30.34
C SER A 218 -1.20 -10.21 29.26
N GLY A 219 -1.08 -9.82 27.97
CA GLY A 219 -1.71 -10.54 26.86
C GLY A 219 -3.24 -10.51 26.90
N LYS A 220 -3.82 -9.57 27.67
CA LYS A 220 -5.25 -9.53 27.99
C LYS A 220 -5.72 -8.10 28.07
N HIS A 221 -6.96 -7.85 27.65
CA HIS A 221 -7.60 -6.56 27.89
C HIS A 221 -8.10 -6.50 29.34
N ILE A 222 -7.34 -5.83 30.21
CA ILE A 222 -7.60 -5.75 31.66
C ILE A 222 -7.92 -4.29 32.06
N PRO A 223 -9.05 -4.02 32.74
CA PRO A 223 -9.34 -2.68 33.25
C PRO A 223 -8.25 -2.18 34.20
N PRO A 224 -7.79 -0.92 34.10
CA PRO A 224 -6.75 -0.38 34.97
C PRO A 224 -7.04 -0.52 36.46
N SER A 225 -8.31 -0.45 36.87
CA SER A 225 -8.74 -0.67 38.25
C SER A 225 -8.37 -2.05 38.80
N HIS A 226 -8.34 -3.09 37.97
CA HIS A 226 -7.96 -4.44 38.39
C HIS A 226 -6.44 -4.65 38.32
N ALA A 227 -5.75 -3.98 37.38
CA ALA A 227 -4.30 -4.07 37.24
C ALA A 227 -3.55 -3.26 38.31
N LEU A 228 -4.10 -2.12 38.76
CA LEU A 228 -3.43 -1.25 39.74
C LEU A 228 -3.17 -1.96 41.07
N ASP A 229 -4.07 -2.82 41.55
CA ASP A 229 -3.85 -3.61 42.76
C ASP A 229 -2.69 -4.61 42.59
N MET A 230 -2.55 -5.20 41.39
CA MET A 230 -1.48 -6.14 41.05
C MET A 230 -0.12 -5.42 40.94
N ILE A 231 -0.11 -4.22 40.36
CA ILE A 231 1.06 -3.34 40.24
C ILE A 231 1.52 -2.84 41.61
N GLN A 232 0.59 -2.34 42.44
CA GLN A 232 0.90 -1.84 43.78
C GLN A 232 1.31 -2.97 44.74
N GLY A 233 0.75 -4.18 44.56
CA GLY A 233 1.18 -5.40 45.25
C GLY A 233 2.57 -5.91 44.85
N LYS A 234 3.24 -5.27 43.87
CA LYS A 234 4.60 -5.58 43.37
C LYS A 234 4.80 -7.00 42.83
N ASN A 235 3.72 -7.76 42.60
CA ASN A 235 3.83 -9.11 42.06
C ASN A 235 3.71 -9.08 40.53
N ILE A 236 4.78 -8.60 39.88
CA ILE A 236 4.90 -8.46 38.42
C ILE A 236 4.52 -9.78 37.72
N LEU A 237 4.94 -10.92 38.27
CA LEU A 237 4.68 -12.26 37.70
C LEU A 237 3.18 -12.61 37.58
N LEU A 238 2.30 -12.01 38.38
CA LEU A 238 0.85 -12.21 38.24
C LEU A 238 0.25 -11.37 37.11
N LEU A 239 0.89 -10.25 36.75
CA LEU A 239 0.46 -9.38 35.66
C LEU A 239 1.00 -9.87 34.30
N MET A 240 2.18 -10.50 34.28
CA MET A 240 2.82 -10.97 33.04
C MET A 240 1.99 -12.07 32.35
N ASP A 241 1.96 -12.02 31.03
CA ASP A 241 1.34 -13.03 30.18
C ASP A 241 2.02 -14.40 30.36
N SER A 242 1.24 -15.41 30.72
CA SER A 242 1.71 -16.79 30.88
C SER A 242 2.27 -17.40 29.59
N HIS A 243 1.81 -16.95 28.41
CA HIS A 243 2.28 -17.46 27.11
C HIS A 243 3.69 -16.97 26.75
N LEU A 244 4.24 -16.00 27.49
CA LEU A 244 5.66 -15.65 27.35
C LEU A 244 6.57 -16.73 27.96
N GLU A 245 6.06 -17.64 28.79
CA GLU A 245 6.81 -18.74 29.42
C GLU A 245 8.10 -18.30 30.18
N GLY A 246 8.16 -17.03 30.61
CA GLY A 246 9.34 -16.44 31.25
C GLY A 246 10.39 -15.89 30.28
N ASN A 247 10.13 -15.86 28.96
CA ASN A 247 11.01 -15.32 27.92
C ASN A 247 10.99 -13.77 27.88
N PHE A 248 11.32 -13.14 29.00
CA PHE A 248 11.47 -11.69 29.17
C PHE A 248 12.51 -11.38 30.25
N SER A 249 13.22 -10.25 30.17
CA SER A 249 14.04 -9.79 31.31
C SER A 249 13.13 -9.23 32.42
N THR A 250 13.43 -9.58 33.67
CA THR A 250 12.70 -9.06 34.84
C THR A 250 12.91 -7.55 34.98
N GLU A 251 14.10 -7.07 34.62
CA GLU A 251 14.48 -5.65 34.61
C GLU A 251 13.68 -4.87 33.55
N GLU A 252 13.61 -5.38 32.32
CA GLU A 252 12.78 -4.82 31.25
C GLU A 252 11.31 -4.77 31.65
N ALA A 253 10.75 -5.89 32.13
CA ALA A 253 9.36 -5.98 32.57
C ALA A 253 9.07 -5.01 33.73
N THR A 254 9.99 -4.88 34.69
CA THR A 254 9.87 -3.92 35.80
C THR A 254 9.79 -2.48 35.28
N MET A 255 10.67 -2.09 34.35
CA MET A 255 10.64 -0.75 33.76
C MET A 255 9.35 -0.46 32.99
N VAL A 256 8.80 -1.44 32.27
CA VAL A 256 7.51 -1.31 31.57
C VAL A 256 6.34 -1.22 32.56
N VAL A 257 6.33 -2.00 33.64
CA VAL A 257 5.33 -1.93 34.72
C VAL A 257 5.37 -0.58 35.43
N GLU A 258 6.56 -0.07 35.75
CA GLU A 258 6.72 1.26 36.35
C GLU A 258 6.25 2.37 35.41
N LEU A 259 6.51 2.25 34.11
CA LEU A 259 6.02 3.21 33.11
C LEU A 259 4.49 3.17 32.97
N ALA A 260 3.90 1.97 32.93
CA ALA A 260 2.44 1.80 32.95
C ALA A 260 1.81 2.41 34.20
N SER A 261 2.40 2.18 35.37
CA SER A 261 1.98 2.79 36.64
C SER A 261 2.04 4.32 36.61
N GLN A 262 3.09 4.90 36.01
CA GLN A 262 3.20 6.35 35.82
C GLN A 262 2.17 6.90 34.82
N CYS A 263 1.87 6.17 33.75
CA CYS A 263 0.83 6.55 32.79
C CYS A 263 -0.58 6.52 33.39
N LEU A 264 -0.86 5.56 34.27
CA LEU A 264 -2.17 5.30 34.85
C LEU A 264 -2.46 6.10 36.14
N GLN A 265 -1.62 7.09 36.49
CA GLN A 265 -1.86 7.95 37.64
C GLN A 265 -3.21 8.67 37.53
N TYR A 266 -3.93 8.72 38.66
CA TYR A 266 -5.26 9.32 38.72
C TYR A 266 -5.21 10.81 38.35
N GLU A 267 -4.27 11.54 38.95
CA GLU A 267 -4.04 12.96 38.69
C GLU A 267 -3.31 13.16 37.34
N PRO A 268 -3.92 13.83 36.34
CA PRO A 268 -3.35 13.94 34.99
C PRO A 268 -1.94 14.56 34.94
N ARG A 269 -1.66 15.49 35.86
CA ARG A 269 -0.37 16.20 35.98
C ARG A 269 0.81 15.34 36.47
N GLU A 270 0.53 14.15 37.00
CA GLU A 270 1.55 13.22 37.51
C GLU A 270 2.02 12.23 36.42
N ARG A 271 1.29 12.19 35.30
CA ARG A 271 1.59 11.35 34.15
C ARG A 271 2.81 11.88 33.36
N PRO A 272 3.63 11.00 32.77
CA PRO A 272 4.78 11.40 31.96
C PRO A 272 4.36 12.08 30.65
N ASN A 273 5.26 12.84 30.04
CA ASN A 273 5.07 13.34 28.66
C ASN A 273 5.58 12.33 27.62
N LEU A 274 5.16 12.49 26.36
CA LEU A 274 5.50 11.59 25.24
C LEU A 274 7.01 11.42 25.05
N LYS A 275 7.79 12.51 25.12
CA LYS A 275 9.26 12.46 25.06
C LYS A 275 9.87 11.57 26.14
N LYS A 276 9.33 11.62 27.36
CA LYS A 276 9.75 10.70 28.44
C LYS A 276 9.42 9.26 28.09
N LEU A 277 8.22 8.96 27.57
CA LEU A 277 7.85 7.60 27.12
C LEU A 277 8.87 7.05 26.11
N VAL A 278 9.15 7.82 25.04
CA VAL A 278 10.13 7.43 24.00
C VAL A 278 11.51 7.21 24.61
N SER A 279 11.98 8.12 25.48
CA SER A 279 13.29 8.01 26.11
C SER A 279 13.43 6.81 27.07
N THR A 280 12.32 6.36 27.68
CA THR A 280 12.29 5.19 28.57
C THR A 280 12.19 3.88 27.77
N LEU A 281 11.48 3.88 26.64
CA LEU A 281 11.23 2.66 25.85
C LEU A 281 12.31 2.37 24.80
N ALA A 282 13.01 3.38 24.30
CA ALA A 282 14.05 3.20 23.28
C ALA A 282 15.23 2.32 23.75
N PRO A 283 15.75 2.45 25.01
CA PRO A 283 16.81 1.57 25.51
C PRO A 283 16.38 0.12 25.75
N LEU A 284 15.08 -0.18 25.76
CA LEU A 284 14.56 -1.54 26.00
C LEU A 284 14.54 -2.42 24.75
N GLN A 285 14.84 -1.88 23.56
CA GLN A 285 14.83 -2.66 22.32
C GLN A 285 15.98 -3.69 22.32
N ASN A 286 15.65 -4.96 22.58
CA ASN A 286 16.62 -6.05 22.74
C ASN A 286 16.85 -6.92 21.48
N LYS A 287 16.03 -6.73 20.43
CA LYS A 287 16.24 -7.31 19.08
C LYS A 287 16.05 -6.25 17.97
N PRO A 288 16.74 -5.09 18.00
CA PRO A 288 16.51 -4.00 17.04
C PRO A 288 16.76 -4.42 15.58
N ASP A 289 17.75 -5.29 15.34
CA ASP A 289 18.17 -5.71 13.99
C ASP A 289 17.32 -6.84 13.40
N VAL A 290 16.42 -7.46 14.18
CA VAL A 290 15.56 -8.55 13.70
C VAL A 290 14.29 -7.95 13.07
N PRO A 291 13.97 -8.21 11.78
CA PRO A 291 12.78 -7.67 11.13
C PRO A 291 11.48 -8.11 11.80
N SER A 292 10.45 -7.27 11.75
CA SER A 292 9.17 -7.53 12.45
C SER A 292 8.42 -8.74 11.89
N TYR A 293 8.45 -8.98 10.57
CA TYR A 293 7.88 -10.18 9.96
C TYR A 293 8.45 -11.48 10.55
N VAL A 294 9.73 -11.49 10.94
CA VAL A 294 10.36 -12.65 11.61
C VAL A 294 9.79 -12.85 13.01
N MET A 295 9.58 -11.77 13.77
CA MET A 295 9.01 -11.84 15.13
C MET A 295 7.54 -12.23 15.15
N LEU A 296 6.79 -11.86 14.12
CA LEU A 296 5.37 -12.23 13.94
C LEU A 296 5.17 -13.59 13.26
N GLY A 297 6.25 -14.28 12.88
CA GLY A 297 6.16 -15.54 12.14
C GLY A 297 5.50 -15.40 10.76
N ILE A 298 5.45 -14.19 10.20
CA ILE A 298 4.86 -13.93 8.89
C ILE A 298 5.74 -14.60 7.85
N PRO A 299 5.21 -15.58 7.07
CA PRO A 299 5.95 -16.17 5.98
C PRO A 299 6.11 -15.10 4.90
N LYS A 300 7.30 -14.52 4.79
CA LYS A 300 7.67 -13.74 3.61
C LYS A 300 7.45 -14.67 2.40
N PRO A 301 6.71 -14.26 1.35
CA PRO A 301 6.77 -15.00 0.09
C PRO A 301 8.25 -15.05 -0.28
N GLU A 302 8.78 -16.26 -0.50
CA GLU A 302 10.24 -16.46 -0.61
C GLU A 302 10.83 -15.40 -1.55
N GLU A 303 11.65 -14.51 -1.00
CA GLU A 303 12.66 -13.85 -1.82
C GLU A 303 13.50 -14.99 -2.34
N ALA A 304 13.21 -15.39 -3.58
CA ALA A 304 13.74 -16.60 -4.16
C ALA A 304 15.26 -16.59 -3.92
N PRO A 305 15.84 -17.67 -3.36
CA PRO A 305 17.27 -17.71 -3.11
C PRO A 305 17.99 -17.32 -4.40
N PRO A 306 19.08 -16.52 -4.34
CA PRO A 306 19.68 -15.84 -5.50
C PRO A 306 19.85 -16.85 -6.63
N THR A 307 18.92 -16.81 -7.57
CA THR A 307 18.57 -18.03 -8.29
C THR A 307 19.65 -18.29 -9.31
N PRO A 308 20.10 -19.55 -9.52
CA PRO A 308 20.87 -19.88 -10.71
C PRO A 308 20.13 -19.28 -11.91
N GLN A 309 20.83 -18.43 -12.68
CA GLN A 309 20.19 -17.50 -13.63
C GLN A 309 19.12 -18.21 -14.45
N ARG A 310 17.86 -17.81 -14.26
CA ARG A 310 16.74 -18.36 -15.05
C ARG A 310 17.08 -18.12 -16.52
N PRO A 311 16.95 -19.14 -17.40
CA PRO A 311 17.25 -18.94 -18.81
C PRO A 311 16.24 -17.95 -19.40
N LEU A 312 16.72 -16.74 -19.68
CA LEU A 312 15.92 -15.71 -20.35
C LEU A 312 15.65 -16.13 -21.80
N SER A 313 14.59 -15.62 -22.40
CA SER A 313 14.40 -15.73 -23.84
C SER A 313 15.53 -15.00 -24.58
N PRO A 314 15.73 -15.24 -25.89
CA PRO A 314 16.68 -14.47 -26.68
C PRO A 314 16.45 -12.94 -26.60
N MET A 315 15.20 -12.51 -26.38
CA MET A 315 14.84 -11.11 -26.16
C MET A 315 15.25 -10.64 -24.77
N GLY A 316 14.93 -11.41 -23.72
CA GLY A 316 15.34 -11.09 -22.35
C GLY A 316 16.85 -11.05 -22.17
N GLU A 317 17.59 -11.98 -22.77
CA GLU A 317 19.05 -11.95 -22.80
C GLU A 317 19.61 -10.71 -23.50
N ALA A 318 19.04 -10.33 -24.66
CA ALA A 318 19.46 -9.15 -25.41
C ALA A 318 19.22 -7.87 -24.60
N CYS A 319 18.06 -7.77 -23.93
CA CYS A 319 17.71 -6.65 -23.06
C CYS A 319 18.60 -6.59 -21.80
N GLN A 320 18.86 -7.73 -21.14
CA GLN A 320 19.76 -7.80 -19.99
C GLN A 320 21.18 -7.34 -20.34
N ARG A 321 21.68 -7.71 -21.52
CA ARG A 321 23.00 -7.27 -22.03
C ARG A 321 22.99 -5.87 -22.65
N MET A 322 21.82 -5.23 -22.76
CA MET A 322 21.59 -3.99 -23.53
C MET A 322 22.10 -4.07 -24.99
N ASP A 323 22.05 -5.26 -25.59
CA ASP A 323 22.44 -5.48 -26.98
C ASP A 323 21.34 -5.00 -27.93
N LEU A 324 21.35 -3.69 -28.20
CA LEU A 324 20.39 -3.04 -29.10
C LEU A 324 20.42 -3.63 -30.53
N THR A 325 21.50 -4.31 -30.94
CA THR A 325 21.58 -4.97 -32.25
C THR A 325 20.85 -6.31 -32.25
N ALA A 326 20.95 -7.09 -31.18
CA ALA A 326 20.16 -8.31 -31.01
C ALA A 326 18.66 -7.98 -30.86
N ILE A 327 18.29 -6.97 -30.05
CA ILE A 327 16.90 -6.50 -29.93
C ILE A 327 16.36 -6.05 -31.30
N HIS A 328 17.16 -5.33 -32.10
CA HIS A 328 16.79 -4.93 -33.46
C HIS A 328 16.46 -6.13 -34.36
N GLN A 329 17.34 -7.14 -34.38
CA GLN A 329 17.13 -8.34 -35.17
C GLN A 329 15.86 -9.09 -34.75
N ILE A 330 15.61 -9.21 -33.44
CA ILE A 330 14.41 -9.88 -32.91
C ILE A 330 13.15 -9.11 -33.34
N LEU A 331 13.09 -7.79 -33.14
CA LEU A 331 11.96 -6.95 -33.57
C LEU A 331 11.74 -6.92 -35.08
N VAL A 332 12.78 -7.17 -35.90
CA VAL A 332 12.60 -7.38 -37.34
C VAL A 332 11.96 -8.74 -37.61
N MET A 333 12.35 -9.80 -36.91
CA MET A 333 11.91 -11.19 -37.13
C MET A 333 10.52 -11.52 -36.56
N THR A 334 10.06 -10.89 -35.46
CA THR A 334 8.69 -11.09 -34.95
C THR A 334 7.62 -10.46 -35.85
N HIS A 335 7.99 -9.53 -36.73
CA HIS A 335 7.08 -8.79 -37.61
C HIS A 335 5.96 -8.08 -36.84
N TYR A 336 4.70 -8.49 -37.00
CA TYR A 336 3.54 -7.94 -36.28
C TYR A 336 2.69 -9.07 -35.69
N ARG A 337 3.30 -10.23 -35.40
CA ARG A 337 2.59 -11.41 -34.85
C ARG A 337 1.92 -11.15 -33.50
N ASP A 338 2.39 -10.16 -32.76
CA ASP A 338 1.81 -9.74 -31.48
C ASP A 338 0.75 -8.61 -31.62
N ASP A 339 0.47 -8.13 -32.84
CA ASP A 339 -0.65 -7.21 -33.13
C ASP A 339 -1.95 -7.99 -33.50
N GLU A 340 -1.91 -9.33 -33.55
CA GLU A 340 -3.06 -10.18 -33.94
C GLU A 340 -4.12 -10.26 -32.81
N GLY A 341 -4.93 -9.21 -32.74
CA GLY A 341 -6.06 -9.10 -31.82
C GLY A 341 -6.64 -7.68 -31.71
N THR A 342 -5.90 -6.65 -32.12
CA THR A 342 -6.29 -5.23 -31.94
C THR A 342 -6.87 -4.55 -33.19
N ASN A 343 -7.10 -5.28 -34.29
CA ASN A 343 -7.57 -4.72 -35.56
C ASN A 343 -8.65 -5.60 -36.24
N GLU A 344 -9.90 -5.54 -35.76
CA GLU A 344 -11.05 -5.82 -36.63
C GLU A 344 -11.35 -4.58 -37.49
N LEU A 345 -10.87 -4.58 -38.74
CA LEU A 345 -11.22 -3.54 -39.70
C LEU A 345 -12.67 -3.74 -40.17
N SER A 346 -13.58 -2.89 -39.70
CA SER A 346 -14.94 -2.83 -40.24
C SER A 346 -14.93 -2.43 -41.72
N PHE A 347 -15.89 -2.93 -42.49
CA PHE A 347 -15.88 -2.90 -43.96
C PHE A 347 -16.11 -1.50 -44.60
N GLN A 348 -16.01 -0.40 -43.84
CA GLN A 348 -16.43 0.95 -44.27
C GLN A 348 -15.32 1.99 -44.49
N GLU A 349 -14.06 1.74 -44.11
CA GLU A 349 -13.05 2.83 -44.00
C GLU A 349 -11.84 2.68 -44.92
N TRP A 350 -12.03 2.96 -46.22
CA TRP A 350 -10.93 3.07 -47.20
C TRP A 350 -10.64 4.53 -47.61
N THR A 351 -10.48 5.40 -46.62
CA THR A 351 -10.16 6.83 -46.80
C THR A 351 -8.72 7.04 -47.29
N GLN A 352 -8.42 8.23 -47.85
CA GLN A 352 -7.05 8.58 -48.25
C GLN A 352 -6.11 8.62 -47.04
N GLN A 353 -6.56 9.21 -45.93
CA GLN A 353 -5.82 9.29 -44.67
C GLN A 353 -5.38 7.91 -44.13
N MET A 354 -6.25 6.89 -44.24
CA MET A 354 -5.92 5.51 -43.87
C MET A 354 -4.81 4.92 -44.76
N ARG A 355 -4.81 5.23 -46.07
CA ARG A 355 -3.73 4.82 -47.00
C ARG A 355 -2.41 5.50 -46.65
N ASP A 356 -2.43 6.81 -46.47
CA ASP A 356 -1.23 7.62 -46.18
C ASP A 356 -0.57 7.17 -44.85
N MET A 357 -1.39 6.84 -43.84
CA MET A 357 -0.96 6.28 -42.55
C MET A 357 -0.32 4.89 -42.70
N LEU A 358 -0.95 3.96 -43.42
CA LEU A 358 -0.39 2.63 -43.67
C LEU A 358 0.90 2.71 -44.51
N GLU A 359 1.00 3.68 -45.41
CA GLU A 359 2.22 3.97 -46.17
C GLU A 359 3.32 4.58 -45.29
N ALA A 360 2.99 5.45 -44.32
CA ALA A 360 3.94 5.92 -43.31
C ALA A 360 4.50 4.77 -42.46
N ARG A 361 3.66 3.87 -41.96
CA ARG A 361 4.09 2.63 -41.27
C ARG A 361 5.03 1.80 -42.13
N LYS A 362 4.68 1.58 -43.40
CA LYS A 362 5.50 0.81 -44.36
C LYS A 362 6.86 1.47 -44.64
N ARG A 363 6.92 2.79 -44.76
CA ARG A 363 8.19 3.55 -44.88
C ARG A 363 9.03 3.43 -43.61
N GLY A 364 8.41 3.53 -42.43
CA GLY A 364 9.05 3.34 -41.14
C GLY A 364 9.64 1.93 -40.98
N ASP A 365 8.89 0.89 -41.37
CA ASP A 365 9.36 -0.51 -41.34
C ASP A 365 10.53 -0.75 -42.30
N PHE A 366 10.57 -0.08 -43.46
CA PHE A 366 11.70 -0.16 -44.38
C PHE A 366 12.95 0.51 -43.78
N ALA A 367 12.82 1.76 -43.32
CA ALA A 367 13.91 2.50 -42.68
C ALA A 367 14.44 1.78 -41.42
N PHE A 368 13.54 1.20 -40.61
CA PHE A 368 13.90 0.40 -39.45
C PHE A 368 14.74 -0.81 -39.84
N ARG A 369 14.38 -1.55 -40.89
CA ARG A 369 15.15 -2.71 -41.38
C ARG A 369 16.52 -2.30 -41.93
N ASP A 370 16.59 -1.17 -42.64
CA ASP A 370 17.82 -0.61 -43.22
C ASP A 370 18.72 0.11 -42.18
N LYS A 371 18.27 0.17 -40.92
CA LYS A 371 18.94 0.84 -39.79
C LYS A 371 19.05 2.37 -39.91
N ASP A 372 18.22 2.99 -40.76
CA ASP A 372 17.99 4.43 -40.73
C ASP A 372 16.97 4.77 -39.62
N PHE A 373 17.46 4.78 -38.38
CA PHE A 373 16.63 4.97 -37.20
C PHE A 373 15.98 6.35 -37.11
N LYS A 374 16.56 7.38 -37.74
CA LYS A 374 15.99 8.74 -37.76
C LYS A 374 14.78 8.81 -38.69
N THR A 375 14.94 8.35 -39.93
CA THR A 375 13.81 8.25 -40.87
C THR A 375 12.72 7.30 -40.35
N ALA A 376 13.10 6.23 -39.63
CA ALA A 376 12.15 5.37 -38.95
C ALA A 376 11.35 6.10 -37.85
N ILE A 377 11.99 6.91 -36.99
CA ILE A 377 11.30 7.74 -35.98
C ILE A 377 10.31 8.70 -36.64
N ASP A 378 10.72 9.41 -37.70
CA ASP A 378 9.85 10.36 -38.40
C ASP A 378 8.63 9.67 -39.02
N CYS A 379 8.83 8.53 -39.68
CA CYS A 379 7.75 7.75 -40.29
C CYS A 379 6.81 7.10 -39.27
N TYR A 380 7.32 6.58 -38.14
CA TYR A 380 6.47 6.05 -37.07
C TYR A 380 5.73 7.16 -36.32
N SER A 381 6.31 8.35 -36.21
CA SER A 381 5.61 9.52 -35.65
C SER A 381 4.47 9.97 -36.55
N GLN A 382 4.68 10.04 -37.87
CA GLN A 382 3.59 10.26 -38.85
C GLN A 382 2.47 9.22 -38.74
N PHE A 383 2.78 7.95 -38.43
CA PHE A 383 1.75 6.93 -38.18
C PHE A 383 0.99 7.19 -36.87
N ILE A 384 1.71 7.49 -35.78
CA ILE A 384 1.14 7.69 -34.44
C ILE A 384 0.30 8.97 -34.35
N ASP A 385 0.77 10.08 -34.91
CA ASP A 385 0.12 11.40 -34.81
C ASP A 385 -1.23 11.44 -35.56
N VAL A 386 -1.44 10.56 -36.54
CA VAL A 386 -2.73 10.38 -37.24
C VAL A 386 -3.77 9.69 -36.34
N GLY A 387 -3.34 8.95 -35.32
CA GLY A 387 -4.18 8.46 -34.22
C GLY A 387 -5.32 7.49 -34.56
N THR A 388 -5.50 7.12 -35.83
CA THR A 388 -6.65 6.33 -36.30
C THR A 388 -6.46 4.82 -36.10
N MET A 389 -5.21 4.35 -36.04
CA MET A 389 -4.85 2.97 -35.75
C MET A 389 -3.70 2.93 -34.77
N VAL A 390 -3.75 2.02 -33.81
CA VAL A 390 -2.75 1.90 -32.75
C VAL A 390 -2.05 0.55 -32.87
N SER A 391 -0.71 0.53 -32.77
CA SER A 391 0.11 -0.68 -32.89
C SER A 391 1.18 -0.69 -31.79
N PRO A 392 1.19 -1.68 -30.88
CA PRO A 392 2.20 -1.76 -29.82
C PRO A 392 3.59 -2.01 -30.42
N THR A 393 3.67 -2.77 -31.52
CA THR A 393 4.91 -3.00 -32.27
C THR A 393 5.51 -1.71 -32.85
N VAL A 394 4.69 -0.79 -33.36
CA VAL A 394 5.21 0.51 -33.87
C VAL A 394 5.85 1.31 -32.73
N TYR A 395 5.23 1.35 -31.55
CA TYR A 395 5.80 1.98 -30.36
C TYR A 395 7.11 1.29 -29.92
N ALA A 396 7.16 -0.04 -29.83
CA ALA A 396 8.40 -0.75 -29.48
C ALA A 396 9.54 -0.51 -30.49
N ARG A 397 9.25 -0.45 -31.79
CA ARG A 397 10.24 -0.12 -32.83
C ARG A 397 10.72 1.32 -32.73
N ARG A 398 9.83 2.30 -32.52
CA ARG A 398 10.21 3.71 -32.31
C ARG A 398 11.01 3.89 -31.02
N SER A 399 10.64 3.18 -29.95
CA SER A 399 11.40 3.09 -28.70
C SER A 399 12.84 2.63 -28.95
N LEU A 400 13.05 1.53 -29.69
CA LEU A 400 14.39 1.07 -30.03
C LEU A 400 15.18 2.07 -30.89
N CYS A 401 14.53 2.72 -31.86
CA CYS A 401 15.17 3.78 -32.64
C CYS A 401 15.65 4.94 -31.74
N ASN A 402 14.83 5.33 -30.76
CA ASN A 402 15.17 6.36 -29.78
C ASN A 402 16.36 5.93 -28.92
N LEU A 403 16.44 4.67 -28.46
CA LEU A 403 17.63 4.14 -27.76
C LEU A 403 18.89 4.17 -28.63
N LEU A 404 18.76 3.82 -29.91
CA LEU A 404 19.86 3.84 -30.90
C LEU A 404 20.25 5.26 -31.33
N CYS A 405 19.44 6.27 -31.01
CA CYS A 405 19.73 7.69 -31.19
C CYS A 405 20.13 8.40 -29.87
N ASP A 406 20.42 7.64 -28.80
CA ASP A 406 20.69 8.13 -27.43
C ASP A 406 19.61 9.11 -26.89
N GLN A 407 18.34 8.76 -27.09
CA GLN A 407 17.17 9.44 -26.51
C GLN A 407 16.37 8.53 -25.57
N PRO A 408 16.93 8.13 -24.40
CA PRO A 408 16.33 7.14 -23.52
C PRO A 408 14.98 7.59 -22.92
N ASP A 409 14.78 8.89 -22.62
CA ASP A 409 13.48 9.40 -22.16
C ASP A 409 12.37 9.23 -23.20
N ALA A 410 12.69 9.41 -24.49
CA ALA A 410 11.74 9.20 -25.58
C ALA A 410 11.45 7.72 -25.77
N ALA A 411 12.49 6.88 -25.65
CA ALA A 411 12.35 5.43 -25.68
C ALA A 411 11.47 4.89 -24.55
N LEU A 412 11.63 5.39 -23.32
CA LEU A 412 10.83 4.98 -22.17
C LEU A 412 9.36 5.34 -22.38
N ARG A 413 9.06 6.56 -22.83
CA ARG A 413 7.68 6.98 -23.14
C ARG A 413 7.03 6.08 -24.20
N ASP A 414 7.75 5.75 -25.26
CA ASP A 414 7.25 4.83 -26.30
C ASP A 414 7.04 3.41 -25.75
N ALA A 415 7.93 2.90 -24.90
CA ALA A 415 7.81 1.57 -24.32
C ALA A 415 6.65 1.47 -23.30
N MET A 416 6.40 2.53 -22.53
CA MET A 416 5.21 2.66 -21.69
C MET A 416 3.93 2.75 -22.53
N GLN A 417 3.96 3.49 -23.65
CA GLN A 417 2.80 3.58 -24.53
C GLN A 417 2.51 2.24 -25.23
N ALA A 418 3.53 1.44 -25.56
CA ALA A 418 3.34 0.07 -26.05
C ALA A 418 2.61 -0.81 -25.01
N GLN A 419 2.96 -0.68 -23.73
CA GLN A 419 2.26 -1.37 -22.63
C GLN A 419 0.81 -0.88 -22.49
N CYS A 420 0.53 0.42 -22.60
CA CYS A 420 -0.85 0.93 -22.58
C CYS A 420 -1.72 0.36 -23.71
N VAL A 421 -1.12 -0.03 -24.84
CA VAL A 421 -1.81 -0.61 -26.00
C VAL A 421 -1.99 -2.13 -25.86
N TYR A 422 -1.02 -2.82 -25.26
CA TYR A 422 -1.12 -4.25 -24.94
C TYR A 422 -0.47 -4.51 -23.57
N ALA A 423 -1.32 -4.54 -22.53
CA ALA A 423 -0.91 -4.54 -21.12
C ALA A 423 -0.01 -5.71 -20.71
N ASP A 424 -0.27 -6.90 -21.25
CA ASP A 424 0.45 -8.14 -20.93
C ASP A 424 1.58 -8.47 -21.93
N TRP A 425 2.00 -7.51 -22.77
CA TRP A 425 2.99 -7.77 -23.82
C TRP A 425 4.44 -7.72 -23.29
N PRO A 426 5.19 -8.85 -23.24
CA PRO A 426 6.50 -8.89 -22.59
C PRO A 426 7.52 -7.92 -23.21
N THR A 427 7.46 -7.75 -24.53
CA THR A 427 8.32 -6.82 -25.28
C THR A 427 8.22 -5.38 -24.78
N ALA A 428 7.04 -4.92 -24.33
CA ALA A 428 6.90 -3.56 -23.80
C ALA A 428 7.73 -3.37 -22.52
N PHE A 429 7.65 -4.32 -21.58
CA PHE A 429 8.42 -4.31 -20.34
C PHE A 429 9.92 -4.46 -20.60
N TYR A 430 10.32 -5.33 -21.54
CA TYR A 430 11.71 -5.45 -21.97
C TYR A 430 12.28 -4.13 -22.53
N MET A 431 11.50 -3.41 -23.35
CA MET A 431 11.91 -2.10 -23.85
C MET A 431 11.99 -1.03 -22.75
N GLN A 432 11.10 -1.07 -21.75
CA GLN A 432 11.19 -0.21 -20.57
C GLN A 432 12.45 -0.51 -19.74
N ALA A 433 12.78 -1.78 -19.52
CA ALA A 433 13.97 -2.20 -18.78
C ALA A 433 15.27 -1.62 -19.40
N VAL A 434 15.42 -1.69 -20.72
CA VAL A 434 16.60 -1.14 -21.42
C VAL A 434 16.63 0.39 -21.35
N ALA A 435 15.48 1.07 -21.48
CA ALA A 435 15.42 2.52 -21.37
C ALA A 435 15.73 3.02 -19.94
N LEU A 436 15.21 2.35 -18.91
CA LEU A 436 15.51 2.64 -17.50
C LEU A 436 16.97 2.37 -17.16
N ALA A 437 17.58 1.30 -17.69
CA ALA A 437 18.99 1.01 -17.51
C ALA A 437 19.89 2.10 -18.14
N LYS A 438 19.51 2.64 -19.30
CA LYS A 438 20.14 3.80 -19.95
C LYS A 438 19.94 5.12 -19.19
N LEU A 439 18.96 5.20 -18.28
CA LEU A 439 18.70 6.35 -17.38
C LEU A 439 19.32 6.16 -15.98
N GLU A 440 20.20 5.16 -15.79
CA GLU A 440 20.82 4.81 -14.50
C GLU A 440 19.81 4.34 -13.42
N MET A 441 18.55 4.10 -13.79
CA MET A 441 17.47 3.59 -12.92
C MET A 441 17.56 2.06 -12.76
N HIS A 442 18.70 1.58 -12.27
CA HIS A 442 19.05 0.15 -12.30
C HIS A 442 18.09 -0.78 -11.54
N LYS A 443 17.44 -0.31 -10.47
CA LYS A 443 16.45 -1.10 -9.75
C LYS A 443 15.19 -1.29 -10.59
N ASP A 444 14.60 -0.20 -11.05
CA ASP A 444 13.37 -0.23 -11.86
C ASP A 444 13.61 -1.00 -13.18
N ALA A 445 14.81 -0.90 -13.76
CA ALA A 445 15.22 -1.70 -14.91
C ALA A 445 15.23 -3.22 -14.63
N ALA A 446 15.74 -3.64 -13.46
CA ALA A 446 15.74 -5.04 -13.05
C ALA A 446 14.31 -5.55 -12.76
N ASP A 447 13.48 -4.72 -12.13
CA ASP A 447 12.07 -5.04 -11.85
C ASP A 447 11.28 -5.24 -13.16
N MET A 448 11.46 -4.35 -14.16
CA MET A 448 10.84 -4.51 -15.49
C MET A 448 11.37 -5.73 -16.28
N LEU A 449 12.65 -6.07 -16.14
CA LEU A 449 13.24 -7.26 -16.77
C LEU A 449 12.64 -8.56 -16.19
N ASN A 450 12.42 -8.60 -14.88
CA ASN A 450 11.80 -9.73 -14.19
C ASN A 450 10.31 -9.89 -14.56
N GLU A 451 9.55 -8.79 -14.61
CA GLU A 451 8.14 -8.82 -14.99
C GLU A 451 7.95 -9.32 -16.44
N ALA A 452 8.79 -8.83 -17.36
CA ALA A 452 8.79 -9.29 -18.76
C ALA A 452 9.01 -10.81 -18.89
N ALA A 453 9.99 -11.36 -18.16
CA ALA A 453 10.27 -12.79 -18.16
C ALA A 453 9.09 -13.61 -17.58
N GLY A 454 8.42 -13.10 -16.54
CA GLY A 454 7.22 -13.73 -15.97
C GLY A 454 6.01 -13.74 -16.91
N LEU A 455 5.88 -12.73 -17.78
CA LEU A 455 4.82 -12.68 -18.80
C LEU A 455 5.07 -13.66 -19.96
N GLU A 456 6.34 -13.83 -20.39
CA GLU A 456 6.68 -14.84 -21.42
C GLU A 456 6.36 -16.28 -20.95
N GLU A 457 6.67 -16.61 -19.69
CA GLU A 457 6.38 -17.93 -19.11
C GLU A 457 4.87 -18.21 -19.05
N LYS A 458 4.06 -17.23 -18.62
CA LYS A 458 2.59 -17.33 -18.65
C LYS A 458 2.09 -17.61 -20.07
N ARG A 459 2.59 -16.86 -21.07
CA ARG A 459 2.19 -17.01 -22.47
C ARG A 459 2.57 -18.39 -23.04
N GLY A 460 3.78 -18.88 -22.78
CA GLY A 460 4.22 -20.21 -23.21
C GLY A 460 3.38 -21.36 -22.62
N ASN A 461 2.95 -21.24 -21.36
CA ASN A 461 2.07 -22.22 -20.71
C ASN A 461 0.63 -22.21 -21.29
N LEU A 462 0.13 -21.04 -21.71
CA LEU A 462 -1.13 -20.89 -22.43
C LEU A 462 -1.08 -21.51 -23.84
N ASP A 463 0.03 -21.34 -24.58
CA ASP A 463 0.20 -21.98 -25.88
C ASP A 463 0.31 -23.52 -25.77
N LEU A 464 1.02 -24.04 -24.77
CA LEU A 464 1.14 -25.49 -24.52
C LEU A 464 -0.21 -26.14 -24.17
N THR A 465 -1.01 -25.51 -23.31
CA THR A 465 -2.34 -26.01 -22.94
C THR A 465 -3.32 -25.95 -24.13
N THR A 466 -3.24 -24.91 -24.96
CA THR A 466 -4.04 -24.77 -26.18
C THR A 466 -3.65 -25.82 -27.23
N THR A 467 -2.35 -26.09 -27.40
CA THR A 467 -1.82 -27.11 -28.31
C THR A 467 -2.22 -28.52 -27.87
N PHE A 468 -2.24 -28.81 -26.56
CA PHE A 468 -2.69 -30.10 -26.01
C PHE A 468 -4.16 -30.38 -26.34
N TRP A 469 -5.04 -29.38 -26.27
CA TRP A 469 -6.44 -29.52 -26.68
C TRP A 469 -6.63 -29.61 -28.21
N SER A 470 -5.72 -29.03 -29.01
CA SER A 470 -5.75 -29.17 -30.47
C SER A 470 -5.27 -30.53 -30.98
N LEU A 471 -4.45 -31.25 -30.21
CA LEU A 471 -3.98 -32.61 -30.54
C LEU A 471 -4.94 -33.72 -30.07
N CYS A 472 -5.93 -33.37 -29.23
CA CYS A 472 -6.99 -34.27 -28.75
C CYS A 472 -8.31 -34.14 -29.54
N LYS A 473 -8.26 -33.55 -30.74
CA LYS A 473 -9.36 -33.43 -31.72
C LYS A 473 -8.96 -34.06 -33.05
#